data_AF-A0A919IIZ1-F1
#
_entry.id   AF-A0A919IIZ1-F1
#
_cell.length_a   1.000
_cell.length_b   1.000
_cell.length_c   1.000
_cell.angle_alpha   90.00
_cell.angle_beta   90.00
_cell.angle_gamma   90.00
#
_symmetry.space_group_name_H-M   'P 1'
#
loop_
_entity.id
_entity.type
_entity.pdbx_description
1 polymer ?
#
loop_
_entity_poly.entity_id
_entity_poly.type
_entity_poly.pdbx_seq_one_letter_code
_entity_poly.pdbx_strand_id
1 'polypeptide(L)'
;MTKTTPPPPPVDELSANCSTNSWNNGFITTVRVTNKGSQAHRFTVTVSYSSSAKVVSGPWSNARTTNGNGGALSFEGNAPLAAGSSTMFGFQGSGTNNVKQSGCSVAVVGG
;
A
#
# COMPACT_ATOMS: atom_id res chain seq x y z
N MET A 1 -28.00 26.74 -24.68
CA MET A 1 -27.62 26.39 -23.29
C MET A 1 -26.42 25.45 -23.37
N THR A 2 -25.21 25.91 -23.07
CA THR A 2 -24.03 25.02 -23.02
C THR A 2 -24.05 24.28 -21.68
N LYS A 3 -24.37 22.99 -21.72
CA LYS A 3 -24.33 22.10 -20.56
C LYS A 3 -22.87 21.82 -20.23
N THR A 4 -22.31 22.51 -19.25
CA THR A 4 -20.97 22.22 -18.73
C THR A 4 -21.08 20.94 -17.90
N THR A 5 -20.61 19.82 -18.46
CA THR A 5 -20.43 18.58 -17.68
C THR A 5 -19.32 18.83 -16.65
N PRO A 6 -19.51 18.49 -15.37
CA PRO A 6 -18.44 18.54 -14.38
C PRO A 6 -17.25 17.68 -14.87
N PRO A 7 -16.00 18.11 -14.67
CA PRO A 7 -14.85 17.26 -14.94
C PRO A 7 -15.04 15.92 -14.20
N PRO A 8 -14.76 14.77 -14.83
CA PRO A 8 -14.83 13.48 -14.17
C PRO A 8 -14.02 13.54 -12.86
N PRO A 9 -14.51 12.95 -11.76
CA PRO A 9 -13.72 12.86 -10.54
C PRO A 9 -12.36 12.24 -10.87
N PRO A 10 -11.26 12.69 -10.23
CA PRO A 10 -9.96 12.04 -10.38
C PRO A 10 -10.15 10.55 -10.16
N VAL A 11 -9.90 9.76 -11.20
CA VAL A 11 -10.00 8.31 -11.10
C VAL A 11 -8.80 7.91 -10.26
N ASP A 12 -9.00 7.26 -9.12
CA ASP A 12 -7.88 6.67 -8.37
C ASP A 12 -7.21 5.63 -9.29
N GLU A 13 -6.12 6.04 -9.95
CA GLU A 13 -5.40 5.23 -10.93
C GLU A 13 -4.76 4.00 -10.28
N LEU A 14 -4.58 4.05 -8.96
CA LEU A 14 -4.05 2.96 -8.15
C LEU A 14 -5.05 2.53 -7.09
N SER A 15 -5.10 1.23 -6.82
CA SER A 15 -5.85 0.67 -5.70
C SER A 15 -4.97 -0.30 -4.93
N ALA A 16 -5.07 -0.29 -3.61
CA ALA A 16 -4.37 -1.22 -2.74
C ALA A 16 -5.33 -2.00 -1.84
N ASN A 17 -5.01 -3.26 -1.63
CA ASN A 17 -5.67 -4.12 -0.68
C ASN A 17 -4.62 -4.76 0.23
N CYS A 18 -4.75 -4.54 1.53
CA CYS A 18 -3.83 -5.09 2.53
C CYS A 18 -4.60 -6.09 3.39
N SER A 19 -4.01 -7.27 3.56
CA SER A 19 -4.51 -8.32 4.43
C SER A 19 -3.45 -8.64 5.47
N THR A 20 -3.77 -8.40 6.74
CA THR A 20 -2.88 -8.65 7.86
C THR A 20 -3.35 -9.86 8.64
N ASN A 21 -2.46 -10.83 8.84
CA ASN A 21 -2.64 -11.94 9.75
C ASN A 21 -1.73 -11.71 10.98
N SER A 22 -2.32 -11.37 12.12
CA SER A 22 -1.59 -11.04 13.35
C SER A 22 -1.75 -12.11 14.43
N TRP A 23 -0.71 -12.21 15.25
CA TRP A 23 -0.62 -13.03 16.45
C TRP A 23 0.10 -12.22 17.56
N ASN A 24 0.27 -12.83 18.74
CA ASN A 24 0.52 -12.12 19.99
C ASN A 24 1.58 -10.99 19.90
N ASN A 25 2.73 -11.28 19.29
CA ASN A 25 3.89 -10.38 19.19
C ASN A 25 4.33 -10.11 17.74
N GLY A 26 3.58 -10.58 16.75
CA GLY A 26 4.00 -10.54 15.35
C GLY A 26 2.83 -10.57 14.39
N PHE A 27 3.11 -10.23 13.13
CA PHE A 27 2.12 -10.26 12.08
C PHE A 27 2.80 -10.41 10.72
N ILE A 28 2.05 -10.93 9.76
CA ILE A 28 2.40 -10.88 8.34
C ILE A 28 1.32 -10.10 7.62
N THR A 29 1.75 -9.20 6.74
CA THR A 29 0.84 -8.43 5.90
C THR A 29 1.16 -8.67 4.45
N THR A 30 0.14 -9.03 3.68
CA THR A 30 0.18 -9.13 2.22
C THR A 30 -0.51 -7.91 1.64
N VAL A 31 0.15 -7.25 0.70
CA VAL A 31 -0.35 -6.08 0.00
C VAL A 31 -0.46 -6.40 -1.48
N ARG A 32 -1.65 -6.20 -2.06
CA ARG A 32 -1.89 -6.20 -3.49
C ARG A 32 -2.09 -4.76 -3.96
N VAL A 33 -1.32 -4.34 -4.95
CA VAL A 33 -1.52 -3.05 -5.63
C VAL A 33 -1.93 -3.32 -7.07
N THR A 34 -2.98 -2.65 -7.53
CA THR A 34 -3.47 -2.74 -8.91
C THR A 34 -3.52 -1.36 -9.52
N ASN A 35 -2.93 -1.24 -10.71
CA ASN A 35 -3.04 -0.05 -11.54
C ASN A 35 -4.27 -0.16 -12.45
N LYS A 36 -5.26 0.68 -12.18
CA LYS A 36 -6.50 0.82 -12.95
C LYS A 36 -6.45 2.02 -13.91
N GLY A 37 -5.37 2.80 -13.88
CA GLY A 37 -5.11 3.88 -14.80
C GLY A 37 -4.75 3.38 -16.21
N SER A 38 -4.53 4.33 -17.11
CA SER A 38 -4.20 4.07 -18.51
C SER A 38 -2.70 4.10 -18.81
N GLN A 39 -1.87 4.50 -17.84
CA GLN A 39 -0.42 4.62 -17.96
C GLN A 39 0.30 3.82 -16.86
N ALA A 40 1.62 3.68 -16.96
CA ALA A 40 2.41 3.05 -15.92
C ALA A 40 2.67 4.04 -14.77
N HIS A 41 2.36 3.65 -13.53
CA HIS A 41 2.53 4.51 -12.36
C HIS A 41 3.54 3.91 -11.38
N ARG A 42 4.42 4.75 -10.83
CA ARG A 42 5.14 4.41 -9.60
C ARG A 42 4.18 4.57 -8.43
N PHE A 43 4.36 3.77 -7.39
CA PHE A 43 3.42 3.74 -6.27
C PHE A 43 4.11 3.64 -4.92
N THR A 44 3.50 4.27 -3.93
CA THR A 44 3.80 4.11 -2.51
C THR A 44 2.55 3.62 -1.80
N VAL A 45 2.68 2.54 -1.04
CA VAL A 45 1.63 2.03 -0.16
C VAL A 45 1.93 2.46 1.26
N THR A 46 0.91 2.91 1.96
CA THR A 46 0.95 3.14 3.41
C THR A 46 -0.04 2.19 4.10
N VAL A 47 0.48 1.41 5.04
CA VAL A 47 -0.30 0.49 5.87
C VAL A 47 -0.31 1.01 7.29
N SER A 48 -1.49 1.36 7.78
CA SER A 48 -1.69 1.89 9.12
C SER A 48 -2.14 0.80 10.08
N TYR A 49 -1.71 0.91 11.33
CA TYR A 49 -1.98 -0.03 12.41
C TYR A 49 -2.57 0.68 13.63
N SER A 50 -3.29 -0.07 14.47
CA SER A 50 -3.91 0.43 15.70
C SER A 50 -2.90 0.80 16.80
N SER A 51 -1.68 0.27 16.70
CA SER A 51 -0.56 0.55 17.59
C SER A 51 0.74 0.58 16.80
N SER A 52 1.84 0.99 17.43
CA SER A 52 3.15 1.00 16.79
C SER A 52 3.56 -0.40 16.33
N ALA A 53 3.92 -0.49 15.07
CA ALA A 53 4.45 -1.68 14.43
C ALA A 53 5.87 -1.40 13.93
N LYS A 54 6.65 -2.46 13.77
CA LYS A 54 8.00 -2.40 13.19
C LYS A 54 8.15 -3.52 12.17
N VAL A 55 8.68 -3.22 10.99
CA VAL A 55 9.09 -4.24 10.01
C VAL A 55 10.29 -4.99 10.57
N VAL A 56 10.18 -6.32 10.64
CA VAL A 56 11.27 -7.20 11.13
C VAL A 56 11.86 -8.06 10.02
N SER A 57 11.10 -8.34 8.96
CA SER A 57 11.58 -9.05 7.78
C SER A 57 10.78 -8.65 6.54
N GLY A 58 11.45 -8.68 5.38
CA GLY A 58 10.91 -8.20 4.12
C GLY A 58 11.02 -6.66 3.96
N PRO A 59 10.26 -6.07 3.02
CA PRO A 59 9.28 -6.71 2.15
C PRO A 59 9.92 -7.74 1.21
N TRP A 60 9.22 -8.85 0.96
CA TRP A 60 9.54 -9.77 -0.11
C TRP A 60 8.75 -9.39 -1.36
N SER A 61 9.33 -9.65 -2.54
CA SER A 61 8.86 -9.18 -3.86
C SER A 61 9.19 -7.71 -4.18
N ASN A 62 8.60 -7.16 -5.24
CA ASN A 62 8.98 -5.90 -5.92
C ASN A 62 8.65 -4.61 -5.14
N ALA A 63 8.99 -4.53 -3.86
CA ALA A 63 8.85 -3.33 -3.05
C ALA A 63 10.07 -3.12 -2.15
N ARG A 64 10.24 -1.90 -1.64
CA ARG A 64 11.22 -1.53 -0.62
C ARG A 64 10.57 -0.74 0.51
N THR A 65 11.03 -0.93 1.74
CA THR A 65 10.56 -0.14 2.89
C THR A 65 11.09 1.29 2.80
N THR A 66 10.19 2.27 2.91
CA THR A 66 10.54 3.69 3.04
C THR A 66 10.30 4.18 4.46
N ASN A 67 9.28 3.65 5.15
CA ASN A 67 9.09 3.81 6.58
C ASN A 67 8.77 2.46 7.24
N GLY A 68 9.65 1.99 8.12
CA GLY A 68 9.58 0.66 8.73
C GLY A 68 9.20 0.63 10.19
N ASN A 69 8.83 1.76 10.80
CA ASN A 69 8.48 1.84 12.22
C ASN A 69 7.39 2.90 12.47
N GLY A 70 6.52 2.64 13.45
CA GLY A 70 5.49 3.58 13.90
C GLY A 70 4.07 3.04 13.68
N GLY A 71 3.08 3.93 13.76
CA GLY A 71 1.68 3.57 13.52
C GLY A 71 1.31 3.42 12.04
N ALA A 72 2.19 3.84 11.13
CA ALA A 72 2.02 3.70 9.69
C ALA A 72 3.35 3.27 9.06
N LEU A 73 3.32 2.18 8.30
CA LEU A 73 4.46 1.64 7.58
C LEU A 73 4.30 1.95 6.10
N SER A 74 5.37 2.39 5.44
CA SER A 74 5.33 2.80 4.03
C SER A 74 6.30 1.99 3.18
N PHE A 75 5.83 1.63 1.99
CA PHE A 75 6.55 0.79 1.03
C PHE A 75 6.41 1.38 -0.36
N GLU A 76 7.51 1.43 -1.11
CA GLU A 76 7.51 1.88 -2.51
C GLU A 76 7.76 0.70 -3.46
N GLY A 77 7.05 0.66 -4.58
CA GLY A 77 7.32 -0.30 -5.65
C GLY A 77 8.72 -0.11 -6.26
N ASN A 78 9.42 -1.20 -6.55
CA ASN A 78 10.76 -1.15 -7.15
C ASN A 78 10.73 -0.68 -8.63
N ALA A 79 9.61 -0.93 -9.32
CA ALA A 79 9.39 -0.55 -10.71
C ALA A 79 7.98 0.07 -10.90
N PRO A 80 7.78 0.89 -11.94
CA PRO A 80 6.44 1.33 -12.32
C PRO A 80 5.53 0.14 -12.62
N LEU A 81 4.29 0.20 -12.15
CA LEU A 81 3.28 -0.81 -12.42
C LEU A 81 2.57 -0.45 -13.73
N ALA A 82 2.62 -1.31 -14.74
CA ALA A 82 1.96 -1.09 -16.02
C ALA A 82 0.43 -0.97 -15.88
N ALA A 83 -0.22 -0.27 -16.81
CA ALA A 83 -1.67 -0.13 -16.83
C ALA A 83 -2.36 -1.50 -16.84
N GLY A 84 -3.42 -1.66 -16.03
CA GLY A 84 -4.15 -2.92 -15.87
C GLY A 84 -3.40 -4.03 -15.12
N SER A 85 -2.14 -3.81 -14.73
CA SER A 85 -1.34 -4.81 -14.03
C SER A 85 -1.53 -4.73 -12.52
N SER A 86 -1.23 -5.85 -11.84
CA SER A 86 -1.18 -5.91 -10.39
C SER A 86 0.12 -6.52 -9.90
N THR A 87 0.57 -6.06 -8.74
CA THR A 87 1.75 -6.60 -8.05
C THR A 87 1.40 -6.90 -6.61
N MET A 88 2.13 -7.83 -6.01
CA MET A 88 1.95 -8.24 -4.64
C MET A 88 3.29 -8.31 -3.94
N PHE A 89 3.31 -7.79 -2.73
CA PHE A 89 4.44 -7.94 -1.81
C PHE A 89 3.90 -8.27 -0.43
N GLY A 90 4.76 -8.84 0.41
CA GLY A 90 4.42 -9.02 1.81
C GLY A 90 5.59 -8.65 2.69
N PHE A 91 5.31 -8.46 3.97
CA PHE A 91 6.32 -8.22 4.98
C PHE A 91 5.88 -8.82 6.30
N GLN A 92 6.85 -9.11 7.15
CA GLN A 92 6.62 -9.50 8.52
C GLN A 92 6.96 -8.33 9.42
N GLY A 93 6.06 -8.03 10.35
CA GLY A 93 6.29 -7.06 11.38
C GLY A 93 6.12 -7.62 12.79
N SER A 94 6.61 -6.85 13.75
CA SER A 94 6.37 -7.05 15.18
C SER A 94 5.52 -5.89 15.70
N GLY A 95 4.62 -6.20 16.63
CA GLY A 95 3.79 -5.23 17.33
C GLY A 95 3.36 -5.79 18.68
N THR A 96 2.84 -4.93 19.55
CA THR A 96 2.30 -5.35 20.86
C THR A 96 0.80 -5.60 20.79
N ASN A 97 0.32 -6.58 21.56
CA ASN A 97 -1.10 -6.86 21.79
C ASN A 97 -1.93 -7.14 20.53
N ASN A 98 -1.46 -8.04 19.64
CA ASN A 98 -2.14 -8.37 18.39
C ASN A 98 -2.47 -7.12 17.56
N VAL A 99 -1.45 -6.55 16.91
CA VAL A 99 -1.63 -5.36 16.08
C VAL A 99 -2.78 -5.56 15.08
N LYS A 100 -3.64 -4.56 14.92
CA LYS A 100 -4.72 -4.58 13.93
C LYS A 100 -4.41 -3.57 12.84
N GLN A 101 -4.55 -3.98 11.59
CA GLN A 101 -4.50 -3.06 10.46
C GLN A 101 -5.70 -2.11 10.55
N SER A 102 -5.45 -0.81 10.60
CA SER A 102 -6.45 0.25 10.64
C SER A 102 -6.65 0.93 9.29
N GLY A 103 -5.68 0.80 8.38
CA GLY A 103 -5.77 1.42 7.05
C GLY A 103 -4.81 0.81 6.04
N CYS A 104 -5.14 0.98 4.77
CA CYS A 104 -4.33 0.61 3.62
C CYS A 104 -4.62 1.61 2.51
N SER A 105 -3.63 2.43 2.15
CA SER A 105 -3.75 3.41 1.09
C SER A 105 -2.59 3.29 0.11
N VAL A 106 -2.80 3.76 -1.11
CA VAL A 106 -1.78 3.85 -2.14
C VAL A 106 -1.81 5.23 -2.77
N ALA A 107 -0.64 5.75 -3.10
CA ALA A 107 -0.47 7.01 -3.81
C ALA A 107 0.48 6.81 -4.99
N VAL A 108 0.26 7.58 -6.06
CA VAL A 108 1.19 7.68 -7.18
C VAL A 108 2.43 8.44 -6.71
N VAL A 109 3.61 7.94 -7.06
CA VAL A 109 4.90 8.61 -6.75
C VAL A 109 5.32 9.44 -7.96
N GLY A 110 5.23 10.77 -7.82
CA GLY A 110 5.57 11.74 -8.86
C GLY A 110 4.45 11.94 -9.85
N GLY A 111 3.76 13.08 -9.70
CA GLY A 111 3.03 13.75 -10.78
C GLY A 111 3.85 14.91 -11.31
#